data_AF-A0AA38T5L5-F1
#
_entry.id   AF-A0AA38T5L5-F1
#
_cell.length_a   1.000
_cell.length_b   1.000
_cell.length_c   1.000
_cell.angle_alpha   90.00
_cell.angle_beta   90.00
_cell.angle_gamma   90.00
#
_symmetry.space_group_name_H-M   'P 1'
#
loop_
_entity.id
_entity.type
_entity.pdbx_description
1 polymer ?
#
loop_
_entity_poly.entity_id
_entity_poly.type
_entity_poly.pdbx_seq_one_letter_code
_entity_poly.pdbx_strand_id
1 'polypeptide(L)'
;MSAIAKPPYVAIIISSNSLFPSITSFQALHHSNCSQNSSNGSPEITVDPSEIDSRKTELVEIQARNPRLHVLFIPGNPGLVTFYIDFLESLYEQMGETASITGIGHISHSEKDWEHGKLFTLKEQIDHKIDFIHQELQALEVPLVVVGHSIGSYISLEIFKQIPEKVAYLIGLYPFLEVDTESHKQVVIKRVARSDFTSSLISATVALLGFLPIWGSRFIAKMSLAKGWSPTALDALCTSVLKYNTMRNVLYMAMTEFEELVKVPDWEFMREKRNRIAFLFGEDDHWAPLHMYDEIVKQVPDVVVEVEREGLTHAFCCTVAGSIWVARHVATLIKKTIS
;
A
#
# COMPACT_ATOMS: atom_id res chain seq x y z
N MET A 1 27.97 -11.12 28.19
CA MET A 1 27.17 -9.90 27.90
C MET A 1 27.64 -9.35 26.56
N SER A 2 26.88 -9.59 25.50
CA SER A 2 27.05 -8.95 24.19
C SER A 2 25.65 -8.58 23.73
N ALA A 3 25.27 -7.32 23.94
CA ALA A 3 24.05 -6.76 23.41
C ALA A 3 24.30 -6.47 21.93
N ILE A 4 23.79 -7.34 21.06
CA ILE A 4 23.74 -7.08 19.62
C ILE A 4 22.80 -5.89 19.46
N ALA A 5 23.37 -4.73 19.13
CA ALA A 5 22.62 -3.52 18.80
C ALA A 5 21.69 -3.83 17.64
N LYS A 6 20.37 -3.72 17.87
CA LYS A 6 19.37 -3.83 16.80
C LYS A 6 19.59 -2.66 15.83
N PRO A 7 19.76 -2.87 14.51
CA PRO A 7 19.89 -1.77 13.57
C PRO A 7 18.55 -1.02 13.50
N PRO A 8 18.48 0.26 13.91
CA PRO A 8 17.22 0.98 14.08
C PRO A 8 16.54 1.36 12.75
N TYR A 9 17.19 1.17 11.59
CA TYR A 9 16.77 1.81 10.34
C TYR A 9 15.68 1.07 9.55
N VAL A 10 15.56 -0.26 9.69
CA VAL A 10 14.51 -1.05 8.99
C VAL A 10 13.13 -0.82 9.62
N ALA A 11 13.10 -0.51 10.92
CA ALA A 11 11.89 -0.15 11.67
C ALA A 11 11.20 1.10 11.16
N ILE A 12 11.97 2.00 10.54
CA ILE A 12 11.53 3.35 10.24
C ILE A 12 10.64 3.37 8.98
N ILE A 13 10.78 2.39 8.08
CA ILE A 13 10.11 2.38 6.78
C ILE A 13 8.80 1.57 6.81
N ILE A 14 8.66 0.54 7.67
CA ILE A 14 7.57 -0.45 7.53
C ILE A 14 6.70 -0.65 8.78
N SER A 15 6.94 0.03 9.91
CA SER A 15 6.01 -0.06 11.04
C SER A 15 5.94 1.18 11.92
N SER A 16 4.72 1.67 12.14
CA SER A 16 4.37 2.44 13.33
C SER A 16 4.33 1.52 14.57
N ASN A 17 4.84 2.09 15.67
CA ASN A 17 4.67 1.72 17.08
C ASN A 17 5.18 0.35 17.58
N SER A 18 6.43 0.32 18.04
CA SER A 18 6.83 -0.57 19.15
C SER A 18 7.92 0.03 20.03
N LEU A 19 7.53 0.94 20.92
CA LEU A 19 8.26 1.13 22.19
C LEU A 19 7.23 1.13 23.34
N PHE A 20 7.24 0.00 24.06
CA PHE A 20 6.52 -0.35 25.31
C PHE A 20 5.07 -0.89 25.18
N PRO A 21 4.78 -2.11 25.72
CA PRO A 21 3.42 -2.61 25.84
C PRO A 21 2.78 -2.19 27.18
N SER A 22 1.59 -1.60 27.14
CA SER A 22 0.65 -1.64 28.27
C SER A 22 -0.36 -2.76 28.04
N ILE A 23 -0.37 -3.68 28.99
CA ILE A 23 -1.22 -4.87 29.06
C ILE A 23 -2.67 -4.46 29.32
N THR A 24 -3.61 -4.89 28.49
CA THR A 24 -4.94 -5.30 28.96
C THR A 24 -5.55 -6.32 28.00
N SER A 25 -5.95 -7.44 28.58
CA SER A 25 -6.55 -8.62 27.99
C SER A 25 -7.89 -8.36 27.31
N PHE A 26 -8.12 -8.95 26.13
CA PHE A 26 -9.46 -9.35 25.70
C PHE A 26 -9.40 -10.73 25.04
N GLN A 27 -10.01 -11.71 25.72
CA GLN A 27 -10.49 -12.95 25.11
C GLN A 27 -11.83 -12.64 24.44
N ALA A 28 -11.98 -13.02 23.17
CA ALA A 28 -13.30 -13.16 22.56
C ALA A 28 -13.33 -14.48 21.79
N LEU A 29 -13.99 -15.45 22.40
CA LEU A 29 -14.55 -16.63 21.76
C LEU A 29 -15.60 -16.18 20.74
N HIS A 30 -15.42 -16.53 19.46
CA HIS A 30 -16.55 -16.78 18.56
C HIS A 30 -16.20 -17.95 17.64
N HIS A 31 -16.56 -19.14 18.10
CA HIS A 31 -16.89 -20.24 17.21
C HIS A 31 -18.27 -19.97 16.62
N SER A 32 -18.34 -19.76 15.32
CA SER A 32 -19.56 -19.97 14.56
C SER A 32 -19.22 -20.80 13.34
N ASN A 33 -19.61 -22.07 13.41
CA ASN A 33 -19.62 -23.02 12.32
C ASN A 33 -20.37 -22.42 11.12
N CYS A 34 -19.67 -22.23 10.00
CA CYS A 34 -20.33 -22.21 8.70
C CYS A 34 -19.85 -23.45 7.95
N SER A 35 -20.71 -24.47 7.98
CA SER A 35 -20.58 -25.72 7.27
C SER A 35 -20.68 -25.51 5.76
N GLN A 36 -19.86 -26.29 5.05
CA GLN A 36 -19.67 -26.36 3.61
C GLN A 36 -20.97 -26.42 2.80
N ASN A 37 -21.04 -25.61 1.73
CA ASN A 37 -21.50 -26.02 0.40
C ASN A 37 -21.36 -24.87 -0.61
N SER A 38 -20.34 -24.91 -1.46
CA SER A 38 -20.48 -24.62 -2.90
C SER A 38 -19.17 -24.93 -3.62
N SER A 39 -19.24 -25.92 -4.50
CA SER A 39 -18.26 -26.16 -5.55
C SER A 39 -18.19 -24.97 -6.51
N ASN A 40 -17.17 -24.13 -6.36
CA ASN A 40 -16.61 -23.30 -7.42
C ASN A 40 -15.12 -23.17 -7.06
N GLY A 41 -14.23 -23.51 -7.99
CA GLY A 41 -12.79 -23.36 -7.77
C GLY A 41 -12.50 -21.95 -7.30
N SER A 42 -11.66 -21.81 -6.27
CA SER A 42 -11.16 -20.51 -5.82
C SER A 42 -10.68 -19.71 -7.03
N PRO A 43 -10.96 -18.40 -7.12
CA PRO A 43 -10.44 -17.57 -8.20
C PRO A 43 -8.91 -17.76 -8.26
N GLU A 44 -8.37 -17.98 -9.46
CA GLU A 44 -6.93 -18.13 -9.63
C GLU A 44 -6.29 -16.74 -9.46
N ILE A 45 -5.44 -16.63 -8.43
CA ILE A 45 -4.69 -15.41 -8.17
C ILE A 45 -3.34 -15.60 -8.84
N THR A 46 -3.07 -14.75 -9.81
CA THR A 46 -1.81 -14.76 -10.52
C THR A 46 -0.93 -13.64 -9.99
N VAL A 47 0.33 -13.97 -9.72
CA VAL A 47 1.37 -12.98 -9.41
C VAL A 47 2.42 -13.09 -10.49
N ASP A 48 2.28 -12.26 -11.52
CA ASP A 48 3.09 -12.35 -12.73
C ASP A 48 3.80 -11.03 -13.04
N PRO A 49 5.04 -11.10 -13.58
CA PRO A 49 5.69 -9.92 -14.12
C PRO A 49 4.99 -9.50 -15.41
N SER A 50 4.59 -8.23 -15.48
CA SER A 50 4.10 -7.60 -16.71
C SER A 50 5.07 -6.51 -17.18
N GLU A 51 5.14 -6.30 -18.50
CA GLU A 51 5.98 -5.28 -19.13
C GLU A 51 5.12 -4.11 -19.62
N ILE A 52 5.28 -2.96 -18.97
CA ILE A 52 4.54 -1.74 -19.22
C ILE A 52 5.52 -0.66 -19.63
N ASP A 53 5.35 -0.11 -20.82
CA ASP A 53 6.29 0.85 -21.43
C ASP A 53 7.76 0.42 -21.25
N SER A 54 8.06 -0.83 -21.67
CA SER A 54 9.38 -1.48 -21.59
C SER A 54 9.97 -1.65 -20.18
N ARG A 55 9.17 -1.48 -19.13
CA ARG A 55 9.56 -1.63 -17.72
C ARG A 55 8.80 -2.78 -17.09
N LYS A 56 9.47 -3.62 -16.29
CA LYS A 56 8.81 -4.77 -15.65
C LYS A 56 8.34 -4.46 -14.24
N THR A 57 7.11 -4.89 -13.93
CA THR A 57 6.51 -4.79 -12.60
C THR A 57 5.76 -6.06 -12.24
N GLU A 58 5.58 -6.32 -10.95
CA GLU A 58 4.73 -7.41 -10.46
C GLU A 58 3.26 -6.96 -10.46
N LEU A 59 2.39 -7.77 -11.05
CA LEU A 59 0.94 -7.61 -10.96
C LEU A 59 0.34 -8.70 -10.06
N VAL A 60 -0.73 -8.36 -9.36
CA VAL A 60 -1.64 -9.33 -8.74
C VAL A 60 -2.99 -9.19 -9.44
N GLU A 61 -3.47 -10.25 -10.07
CA GLU A 61 -4.74 -10.20 -10.79
C GLU A 61 -5.73 -11.24 -10.26
N ILE A 62 -6.98 -10.81 -10.12
CA ILE A 62 -8.10 -11.66 -9.75
C ILE A 62 -9.24 -11.33 -10.71
N GLN A 63 -9.49 -12.24 -11.66
CA GLN A 63 -10.48 -12.02 -12.72
C GLN A 63 -11.85 -12.58 -12.33
N ALA A 64 -12.87 -11.72 -12.35
CA ALA A 64 -14.26 -12.15 -12.32
C ALA A 64 -14.72 -12.58 -13.73
N ARG A 65 -15.66 -13.52 -13.80
CA ARG A 65 -16.17 -14.04 -15.09
C ARG A 65 -17.01 -13.01 -15.85
N ASN A 66 -17.74 -12.18 -15.12
CA ASN A 66 -18.60 -11.14 -15.68
C ASN A 66 -18.60 -9.90 -14.77
N PRO A 67 -17.47 -9.17 -14.71
CA PRO A 67 -17.32 -8.04 -13.81
C PRO A 67 -18.30 -6.93 -14.17
N ARG A 68 -18.88 -6.29 -13.15
CA ARG A 68 -19.64 -5.05 -13.28
C ARG A 68 -18.77 -3.81 -13.09
N LEU A 69 -17.59 -3.97 -12.50
CA LEU A 69 -16.58 -2.93 -12.29
C LEU A 69 -15.19 -3.56 -12.25
N HIS A 70 -14.17 -2.74 -12.37
CA HIS A 70 -12.77 -3.14 -12.18
C HIS A 70 -12.16 -2.33 -11.04
N VAL A 71 -11.45 -2.98 -10.12
CA VAL A 71 -10.68 -2.32 -9.07
C VAL A 71 -9.21 -2.33 -9.45
N LEU A 72 -8.62 -1.14 -9.59
CA LEU A 72 -7.17 -0.98 -9.69
C LEU A 72 -6.61 -0.59 -8.33
N PHE A 73 -5.71 -1.39 -7.79
CA PHE A 73 -5.05 -1.15 -6.52
C PHE A 73 -3.62 -0.63 -6.69
N ILE A 74 -3.30 0.50 -6.04
CA ILE A 74 -1.99 1.14 -6.03
C ILE A 74 -1.38 1.04 -4.62
N PRO A 75 -0.24 0.35 -4.44
CA PRO A 75 0.39 0.18 -3.13
C PRO A 75 1.06 1.46 -2.62
N GLY A 76 1.44 1.46 -1.34
CA GLY A 76 2.28 2.50 -0.72
C GLY A 76 3.78 2.31 -0.96
N ASN A 77 4.63 2.85 -0.08
CA ASN A 77 6.08 2.63 -0.10
C ASN A 77 6.53 1.87 1.17
N PRO A 78 7.07 0.64 1.08
CA PRO A 78 7.44 -0.11 -0.11
C PRO A 78 6.27 -0.51 -1.02
N GLY A 79 6.51 -0.38 -2.33
CA GLY A 79 5.52 -0.57 -3.41
C GLY A 79 5.38 -1.99 -3.92
N LEU A 80 5.54 -2.97 -3.03
CA LEU A 80 5.38 -4.39 -3.35
C LEU A 80 3.90 -4.75 -3.27
N VAL A 81 3.30 -5.10 -4.41
CA VAL A 81 1.89 -5.53 -4.46
C VAL A 81 1.65 -6.82 -3.65
N THR A 82 2.68 -7.65 -3.49
CA THR A 82 2.64 -8.89 -2.70
C THR A 82 2.37 -8.67 -1.21
N PHE A 83 2.62 -7.47 -0.65
CA PHE A 83 2.16 -7.13 0.70
C PHE A 83 0.63 -7.11 0.84
N TYR A 84 -0.09 -6.96 -0.27
CA TYR A 84 -1.52 -6.71 -0.27
C TYR A 84 -2.34 -7.92 -0.73
N ILE A 85 -1.73 -9.09 -0.97
CA ILE A 85 -2.47 -10.28 -1.43
C ILE A 85 -3.62 -10.60 -0.47
N ASP A 86 -3.37 -10.70 0.84
CA ASP A 86 -4.42 -10.97 1.84
C ASP A 86 -5.57 -9.93 1.78
N PHE A 87 -5.26 -8.68 1.43
CA PHE A 87 -6.25 -7.60 1.28
C PHE A 87 -7.03 -7.72 -0.03
N LEU A 88 -6.35 -7.96 -1.16
CA LEU A 88 -6.95 -8.09 -2.49
C LEU A 88 -7.84 -9.34 -2.57
N GLU A 89 -7.39 -10.45 -1.99
CA GLU A 89 -8.16 -11.67 -1.81
C GLU A 89 -9.44 -11.40 -1.04
N SER A 90 -9.32 -10.80 0.15
CA SER A 90 -10.49 -10.50 0.97
C SER A 90 -11.42 -9.52 0.26
N LEU A 91 -10.90 -8.53 -0.47
CA LEU A 91 -11.71 -7.59 -1.22
C LEU A 91 -12.51 -8.30 -2.33
N TYR A 92 -11.86 -9.22 -3.06
CA TYR A 92 -12.54 -10.04 -4.05
C TYR A 92 -13.63 -10.91 -3.41
N GLU A 93 -13.36 -11.56 -2.28
CA GLU A 93 -14.37 -12.35 -1.56
C GLU A 93 -15.58 -11.51 -1.15
N GLN A 94 -15.36 -10.27 -0.70
CA GLN A 94 -16.44 -9.36 -0.33
C GLN A 94 -17.24 -8.87 -1.54
N MET A 95 -16.59 -8.67 -2.70
CA MET A 95 -17.23 -8.21 -3.92
C MET A 95 -17.88 -9.36 -4.71
N GLY A 96 -17.38 -10.58 -4.56
CA GLY A 96 -17.72 -11.73 -5.39
C GLY A 96 -17.39 -11.49 -6.87
N GLU A 97 -18.09 -12.20 -7.75
CA GLU A 97 -17.96 -12.09 -9.22
C GLU A 97 -18.39 -10.73 -9.81
N THR A 98 -18.64 -9.71 -8.98
CA THR A 98 -19.04 -8.37 -9.44
C THR A 98 -17.86 -7.49 -9.80
N ALA A 99 -16.63 -7.82 -9.37
CA ALA A 99 -15.45 -7.01 -9.63
C ALA A 99 -14.25 -7.87 -10.01
N SER A 100 -13.58 -7.50 -11.11
CA SER A 100 -12.19 -7.90 -11.34
C SER A 100 -11.27 -6.97 -10.55
N ILE A 101 -10.13 -7.47 -10.09
CA ILE A 101 -9.16 -6.72 -9.30
C ILE A 101 -7.78 -6.87 -9.92
N THR A 102 -7.08 -5.75 -10.12
CA THR A 102 -5.67 -5.72 -10.49
C THR A 102 -4.91 -4.85 -9.50
N GLY A 103 -3.93 -5.41 -8.81
CA GLY A 103 -2.92 -4.66 -8.06
C GLY A 103 -1.65 -4.52 -8.88
N ILE A 104 -1.05 -3.33 -8.89
CA ILE A 104 0.19 -3.06 -9.64
C ILE A 104 1.31 -2.60 -8.72
N GLY A 105 2.43 -3.33 -8.73
CA GLY A 105 3.65 -2.96 -8.02
C GLY A 105 4.30 -1.69 -8.54
N HIS A 106 5.18 -1.10 -7.75
CA HIS A 106 6.06 -0.02 -8.20
C HIS A 106 7.26 -0.59 -8.98
N ILE A 107 7.75 0.17 -9.96
CA ILE A 107 8.92 -0.23 -10.74
C ILE A 107 10.11 -0.44 -9.79
N SER A 108 10.84 -1.55 -9.97
CA SER A 108 11.98 -1.95 -9.13
C SER A 108 11.64 -2.18 -7.65
N HIS A 109 10.37 -2.30 -7.30
CA HIS A 109 9.91 -2.76 -5.99
C HIS A 109 9.41 -4.20 -6.12
N SER A 110 10.34 -5.12 -6.42
CA SER A 110 10.05 -6.49 -6.82
C SER A 110 11.09 -7.48 -6.29
N GLU A 111 10.81 -8.77 -6.47
CA GLU A 111 11.79 -9.81 -6.15
C GLU A 111 13.01 -9.71 -7.07
N LYS A 112 12.81 -9.56 -8.38
CA LYS A 112 13.91 -9.48 -9.35
C LYS A 112 14.22 -8.02 -9.68
N ASP A 113 15.50 -7.72 -9.88
CA ASP A 113 15.95 -6.44 -10.40
C ASP A 113 15.96 -6.47 -11.93
N TRP A 114 14.83 -6.13 -12.54
CA TRP A 114 14.70 -6.07 -14.00
C TRP A 114 15.33 -4.81 -14.62
N GLU A 115 15.48 -3.76 -13.81
CA GLU A 115 15.91 -2.43 -14.26
C GLU A 115 17.38 -2.15 -13.96
N HIS A 116 18.15 -3.18 -13.61
CA HIS A 116 19.61 -3.15 -13.42
C HIS A 116 20.06 -2.06 -12.43
N GLY A 117 19.34 -1.91 -11.32
CA GLY A 117 19.64 -0.95 -10.26
C GLY A 117 19.27 0.50 -10.58
N LYS A 118 18.54 0.75 -11.67
CA LYS A 118 17.97 2.07 -11.95
C LYS A 118 17.04 2.49 -10.80
N LEU A 119 17.06 3.79 -10.50
CA LEU A 119 16.24 4.41 -9.46
C LEU A 119 15.09 5.19 -10.11
N PHE A 120 13.90 5.09 -9.55
CA PHE A 120 12.68 5.69 -10.09
C PHE A 120 12.06 6.68 -9.10
N THR A 121 11.76 7.87 -9.61
CA THR A 121 11.11 8.95 -8.87
C THR A 121 9.61 8.69 -8.68
N LEU A 122 8.96 9.38 -7.74
CA LEU A 122 7.49 9.37 -7.61
C LEU A 122 6.79 9.72 -8.92
N LYS A 123 7.30 10.70 -9.68
CA LYS A 123 6.72 11.10 -10.98
C LYS A 123 6.80 9.97 -12.01
N GLU A 124 7.95 9.31 -12.15
CA GLU A 124 8.08 8.16 -13.04
C GLU A 124 7.20 6.99 -12.60
N GLN A 125 7.00 6.83 -11.28
CA GLN A 125 6.05 5.87 -10.76
C GLN A 125 4.62 6.23 -11.15
N ILE A 126 4.20 7.51 -11.10
CA ILE A 126 2.87 7.95 -11.55
C ILE A 126 2.69 7.68 -13.05
N ASP A 127 3.65 8.11 -13.86
CA ASP A 127 3.60 7.95 -15.32
C ASP A 127 3.44 6.49 -15.72
N HIS A 128 4.18 5.59 -15.06
CA HIS A 128 4.05 4.15 -15.29
C HIS A 128 2.64 3.59 -15.01
N LYS A 129 1.90 4.12 -14.03
CA LYS A 129 0.52 3.65 -13.76
C LYS A 129 -0.45 4.23 -14.78
N ILE A 130 -0.20 5.44 -15.27
CA ILE A 130 -0.95 6.01 -16.41
C ILE A 130 -0.72 5.14 -17.66
N ASP A 131 0.53 4.82 -17.97
CA ASP A 131 0.90 3.96 -19.10
C ASP A 131 0.23 2.58 -18.98
N PHE A 132 0.24 1.98 -17.78
CA PHE A 132 -0.46 0.73 -17.50
C PHE A 132 -1.96 0.83 -17.78
N ILE A 133 -2.62 1.90 -17.33
CA ILE A 133 -4.06 2.08 -17.57
C ILE A 133 -4.34 2.22 -19.07
N HIS A 134 -3.49 2.94 -19.81
CA HIS A 134 -3.63 3.09 -21.25
C HIS A 134 -3.35 1.81 -22.04
N GLN A 135 -2.38 0.99 -21.61
CA GLN A 135 -2.07 -0.28 -22.28
C GLN A 135 -3.09 -1.37 -21.94
N GLU A 136 -3.38 -1.59 -20.66
CA GLU A 136 -4.06 -2.79 -20.19
C GLU A 136 -5.54 -2.54 -19.85
N LEU A 137 -5.88 -1.34 -19.38
CA LEU A 137 -7.22 -1.05 -18.85
C LEU A 137 -8.05 -0.12 -19.75
N GLN A 138 -7.47 0.39 -20.84
CA GLN A 138 -8.13 1.35 -21.73
C GLN A 138 -9.41 0.80 -22.34
N ALA A 139 -9.39 -0.48 -22.72
CA ALA A 139 -10.52 -1.19 -23.33
C ALA A 139 -11.61 -1.60 -22.34
N LEU A 140 -11.43 -1.39 -21.02
CA LEU A 140 -12.48 -1.71 -20.05
C LEU A 140 -13.75 -0.90 -20.34
N GLU A 141 -14.85 -1.60 -20.58
CA GLU A 141 -16.20 -1.02 -20.73
C GLU A 141 -16.95 -0.89 -19.39
N VAL A 142 -16.32 -1.32 -18.31
CA VAL A 142 -16.85 -1.25 -16.94
C VAL A 142 -16.23 -0.09 -16.16
N PRO A 143 -16.93 0.46 -15.15
CA PRO A 143 -16.39 1.48 -14.26
C PRO A 143 -15.06 1.06 -13.60
N LEU A 144 -14.05 1.93 -13.65
CA LEU A 144 -12.76 1.73 -12.97
C LEU A 144 -12.77 2.40 -11.60
N VAL A 145 -12.62 1.63 -10.53
CA VAL A 145 -12.40 2.12 -9.17
C VAL A 145 -10.92 2.07 -8.86
N VAL A 146 -10.33 3.19 -8.46
CA VAL A 146 -8.91 3.24 -8.07
C VAL A 146 -8.82 3.28 -6.55
N VAL A 147 -8.10 2.34 -5.96
CA VAL A 147 -7.86 2.25 -4.52
C VAL A 147 -6.37 2.40 -4.28
N GLY A 148 -5.97 3.41 -3.50
CA GLY A 148 -4.56 3.69 -3.24
C GLY A 148 -4.24 3.68 -1.76
N HIS A 149 -3.18 3.00 -1.34
CA HIS A 149 -2.72 3.02 0.06
C HIS A 149 -1.53 3.97 0.26
N SER A 150 -1.53 4.79 1.33
CA SER A 150 -0.41 5.66 1.69
C SER A 150 -0.04 6.60 0.53
N ILE A 151 1.22 6.63 0.08
CA ILE A 151 1.62 7.39 -1.12
C ILE A 151 0.86 6.93 -2.38
N GLY A 152 0.40 5.68 -2.42
CA GLY A 152 -0.49 5.17 -3.46
C GLY A 152 -1.80 5.95 -3.55
N SER A 153 -2.28 6.56 -2.47
CA SER A 153 -3.43 7.49 -2.51
C SER A 153 -3.10 8.77 -3.28
N TYR A 154 -1.91 9.34 -3.08
CA TYR A 154 -1.43 10.49 -3.87
C TYR A 154 -1.29 10.12 -5.34
N ILE A 155 -0.65 8.99 -5.64
CA ILE A 155 -0.54 8.46 -7.02
C ILE A 155 -1.93 8.30 -7.64
N SER A 156 -2.90 7.77 -6.89
CA SER A 156 -4.28 7.60 -7.37
C SER A 156 -4.96 8.93 -7.68
N LEU A 157 -4.70 9.99 -6.89
CA LEU A 157 -5.22 11.33 -7.16
C LEU A 157 -4.62 11.91 -8.44
N GLU A 158 -3.32 11.74 -8.65
CA GLU A 158 -2.65 12.17 -9.89
C GLU A 158 -3.12 11.38 -11.11
N ILE A 159 -3.45 10.09 -10.94
CA ILE A 159 -4.14 9.29 -11.97
C ILE A 159 -5.50 9.92 -12.27
N PHE A 160 -6.29 10.21 -11.24
CA PHE A 160 -7.64 10.75 -11.42
C PHE A 160 -7.64 12.14 -12.10
N LYS A 161 -6.62 12.97 -11.85
CA LYS A 161 -6.44 14.26 -12.53
C LYS A 161 -6.15 14.12 -14.02
N GLN A 162 -5.32 13.14 -14.39
CA GLN A 162 -4.85 12.98 -15.78
C GLN A 162 -5.84 12.22 -16.67
N ILE A 163 -6.62 11.29 -16.11
CA ILE A 163 -7.63 10.49 -16.84
C ILE A 163 -8.99 10.48 -16.13
N PRO A 164 -9.61 11.66 -15.89
CA PRO A 164 -10.82 11.82 -15.08
C PRO A 164 -12.06 11.12 -15.63
N GLU A 165 -12.10 10.89 -16.95
CA GLU A 165 -13.16 10.18 -17.65
C GLU A 165 -13.14 8.67 -17.38
N LYS A 166 -11.97 8.10 -17.09
CA LYS A 166 -11.83 6.65 -16.87
C LYS A 166 -12.11 6.24 -15.42
N VAL A 167 -11.68 7.05 -14.45
CA VAL A 167 -11.72 6.71 -13.02
C VAL A 167 -13.11 6.99 -12.43
N ALA A 168 -13.98 5.99 -12.33
CA ALA A 168 -15.34 6.15 -11.79
C ALA A 168 -15.35 6.65 -10.34
N TYR A 169 -14.48 6.09 -9.49
CA TYR A 169 -14.38 6.42 -8.06
C TYR A 169 -12.97 6.19 -7.53
N LEU A 170 -12.54 6.99 -6.56
CA LEU A 170 -11.24 6.89 -5.90
C LEU A 170 -11.41 6.67 -4.39
N ILE A 171 -10.66 5.72 -3.82
CA ILE A 171 -10.58 5.49 -2.38
C ILE A 171 -9.12 5.58 -1.93
N GLY A 172 -8.79 6.59 -1.13
CA GLY A 172 -7.48 6.73 -0.49
C GLY A 172 -7.47 6.10 0.91
N LEU A 173 -6.65 5.06 1.10
CA LEU A 173 -6.51 4.34 2.36
C LEU A 173 -5.25 4.83 3.07
N TYR A 174 -5.40 5.26 4.33
CA TYR A 174 -4.32 5.81 5.16
C TYR A 174 -3.46 6.81 4.37
N PRO A 175 -4.07 7.87 3.80
CA PRO A 175 -3.48 8.59 2.67
C PRO A 175 -2.30 9.48 3.09
N PHE A 176 -1.16 9.32 2.43
CA PHE A 176 -0.02 10.24 2.59
C PHE A 176 -0.09 11.33 1.52
N LEU A 177 -0.56 12.53 1.90
CA LEU A 177 -0.86 13.64 0.98
C LEU A 177 -0.02 14.90 1.23
N GLU A 178 0.55 15.03 2.42
CA GLU A 178 1.42 16.16 2.80
C GLU A 178 2.49 15.66 3.78
N VAL A 179 3.66 16.29 3.72
CA VAL A 179 4.74 16.05 4.69
C VAL A 179 4.40 16.70 6.03
N ASP A 180 4.34 15.90 7.09
CA ASP A 180 4.28 16.40 8.46
C ASP A 180 5.68 16.86 8.87
N THR A 181 5.90 18.17 8.89
CA THR A 181 7.21 18.74 9.25
C THR A 181 7.51 18.69 10.75
N GLU A 182 6.50 18.49 11.60
CA GLU A 182 6.66 18.33 13.05
C GLU A 182 7.04 16.88 13.41
N SER A 183 6.83 15.96 12.48
CA SER A 183 7.30 14.59 12.59
C SER A 183 8.82 14.48 12.66
N HIS A 184 9.33 14.08 13.83
CA HIS A 184 10.73 13.66 13.96
C HIS A 184 11.06 12.45 13.04
N LYS A 185 10.11 11.53 12.82
CA LYS A 185 10.35 10.32 12.02
C LYS A 185 10.51 10.66 10.54
N GLN A 186 9.58 11.42 9.97
CA GLN A 186 9.63 11.86 8.58
C GLN A 186 10.88 12.72 8.33
N VAL A 187 11.27 13.58 9.28
CA VAL A 187 12.53 14.34 9.21
C VAL A 187 13.76 13.42 9.14
N VAL A 188 13.82 12.37 9.97
CA VAL A 188 14.92 11.40 9.94
C VAL A 188 14.94 10.64 8.62
N ILE A 189 13.79 10.15 8.14
CA ILE A 189 13.69 9.43 6.87
C ILE A 189 14.14 10.32 5.72
N LYS A 190 13.61 11.54 5.65
CA LYS A 190 13.97 12.53 4.64
C LYS A 190 15.47 12.80 4.61
N ARG A 191 16.12 12.90 5.77
CA ARG A 191 17.58 13.08 5.85
C ARG A 191 18.34 11.86 5.34
N VAL A 192 17.92 10.67 5.73
CA VAL A 192 18.52 9.41 5.27
C VAL A 192 18.37 9.25 3.75
N ALA A 193 17.15 9.43 3.25
CA ALA A 193 16.76 9.25 1.86
C ALA A 193 17.48 10.25 0.93
N ARG A 194 17.74 11.48 1.38
CA ARG A 194 18.50 12.50 0.65
C ARG A 194 20.00 12.23 0.54
N SER A 195 20.57 11.42 1.42
CA SER A 195 22.01 11.11 1.36
C SER A 195 22.22 9.78 0.67
N ASP A 196 22.83 9.83 -0.51
CA ASP A 196 23.16 8.64 -1.29
C ASP A 196 24.07 7.68 -0.54
N PHE A 197 25.04 8.20 0.21
CA PHE A 197 25.92 7.40 1.03
C PHE A 197 25.15 6.65 2.12
N THR A 198 24.31 7.33 2.90
CA THR A 198 23.55 6.66 3.98
C THR A 198 22.51 5.72 3.43
N SER A 199 21.84 6.08 2.34
CA SER A 199 20.86 5.21 1.70
C SER A 199 21.52 3.94 1.15
N SER A 200 22.67 4.06 0.51
CA SER A 200 23.44 2.90 0.04
C SER A 200 23.93 2.03 1.20
N LEU A 201 24.40 2.62 2.29
CA LEU A 201 24.83 1.88 3.48
C LEU A 201 23.67 1.12 4.14
N ILE A 202 22.49 1.75 4.24
CA ILE A 202 21.29 1.10 4.78
C ILE A 202 20.83 -0.02 3.86
N SER A 203 20.74 0.21 2.55
CA SER A 203 20.40 -0.82 1.58
C SER A 203 21.38 -2.00 1.63
N ALA A 204 22.68 -1.75 1.78
CA ALA A 204 23.68 -2.81 1.93
C ALA A 204 23.47 -3.61 3.22
N THR A 205 23.19 -2.92 4.33
CA THR A 205 22.91 -3.56 5.63
C THR A 205 21.66 -4.41 5.59
N VAL A 206 20.59 -3.92 4.93
CA VAL A 206 19.35 -4.67 4.69
C VAL A 206 19.61 -5.89 3.83
N ALA A 207 20.41 -5.76 2.77
CA ALA A 207 20.79 -6.85 1.89
C ALA A 207 21.55 -7.98 2.60
N LEU A 208 22.32 -7.67 3.65
CA LEU A 208 22.97 -8.69 4.47
C LEU A 208 21.98 -9.63 5.15
N LEU A 209 20.80 -9.13 5.54
CA LEU A 209 19.72 -9.97 6.07
C LEU A 209 19.05 -10.81 4.97
N GLY A 210 19.02 -10.30 3.74
CA GLY A 210 18.50 -11.01 2.57
C GLY A 210 19.35 -12.21 2.12
N PHE A 211 20.64 -12.25 2.48
CA PHE A 211 21.51 -13.42 2.20
C PHE A 211 21.26 -14.61 3.13
N LEU A 212 20.53 -14.42 4.23
CA LEU A 212 20.13 -15.54 5.07
C LEU A 212 19.12 -16.42 4.33
N PRO A 213 19.10 -17.74 4.57
CA PRO A 213 18.00 -18.59 4.13
C PRO A 213 16.66 -18.00 4.59
N ILE A 214 15.59 -18.13 3.80
CA ILE A 214 14.27 -17.53 4.07
C ILE A 214 13.80 -17.81 5.50
N TRP A 215 13.98 -19.04 6.01
CA TRP A 215 13.61 -19.38 7.39
C TRP A 215 14.34 -18.54 8.45
N GLY A 216 15.62 -18.20 8.20
CA GLY A 216 16.45 -17.36 9.07
C GLY A 216 16.01 -15.90 9.05
N SER A 217 15.77 -15.35 7.86
CA SER A 217 15.24 -13.98 7.71
C SER A 217 13.87 -13.83 8.36
N ARG A 218 12.98 -14.82 8.16
CA ARG A 218 11.65 -14.85 8.81
C ARG A 218 11.74 -14.93 10.32
N PHE A 219 12.68 -15.72 10.85
CA PHE A 219 12.91 -15.79 12.30
C PHE A 219 13.33 -14.43 12.86
N ILE A 220 14.30 -13.75 12.24
CA ILE A 220 14.75 -12.41 12.66
C ILE A 220 13.62 -11.38 12.55
N ALA A 221 12.85 -11.40 11.47
CA ALA A 221 11.71 -10.51 11.27
C ALA A 221 10.66 -10.69 12.38
N LYS A 222 10.31 -11.94 12.71
CA LYS A 222 9.35 -12.27 13.78
C LYS A 222 9.84 -11.89 15.18
N MET A 223 11.14 -11.96 15.43
CA MET A 223 11.75 -11.52 16.70
C MET A 223 11.84 -9.99 16.84
N SER A 224 11.50 -9.25 15.78
CA SER A 224 11.55 -7.79 15.73
C SER A 224 10.18 -7.20 15.38
N LEU A 225 10.10 -6.41 14.30
CA LEU A 225 8.98 -5.53 13.96
C LEU A 225 7.79 -6.27 13.36
N ALA A 226 8.03 -7.46 12.82
CA ALA A 226 7.02 -8.26 12.13
C ALA A 226 6.30 -9.26 13.05
N LYS A 227 6.26 -8.97 14.36
CA LYS A 227 5.53 -9.79 15.32
C LYS A 227 4.03 -9.66 15.02
N GLY A 228 3.43 -10.76 14.58
CA GLY A 228 2.00 -10.79 14.19
C GLY A 228 1.74 -10.52 12.72
N TRP A 229 2.79 -10.34 11.90
CA TRP A 229 2.62 -10.24 10.45
C TRP A 229 2.16 -11.56 9.84
N SER A 230 1.38 -11.47 8.76
CA SER A 230 0.92 -12.63 8.01
C SER A 230 2.08 -13.36 7.32
N PRO A 231 1.92 -14.64 6.96
CA PRO A 231 2.91 -15.34 6.16
C PRO A 231 3.23 -14.60 4.86
N THR A 232 2.21 -14.13 4.15
CA THR A 232 2.32 -13.36 2.91
C THR A 232 3.20 -12.11 3.07
N ALA A 233 2.92 -11.29 4.09
CA ALA A 233 3.69 -10.08 4.35
C ALA A 233 5.14 -10.38 4.74
N LEU A 234 5.37 -11.45 5.52
CA LEU A 234 6.71 -11.91 5.85
C LEU A 234 7.48 -12.39 4.62
N ASP A 235 6.79 -13.03 3.68
CA ASP A 235 7.40 -13.47 2.42
C ASP A 235 7.79 -12.28 1.56
N ALA A 236 6.88 -11.32 1.32
CA ALA A 236 7.17 -10.08 0.59
C ALA A 236 8.37 -9.30 1.18
N LEU A 237 8.45 -9.22 2.52
CA LEU A 237 9.61 -8.65 3.21
C LEU A 237 10.89 -9.41 2.89
N CYS A 238 10.88 -10.75 3.06
CA CYS A 238 12.10 -11.55 2.97
C CYS A 238 12.59 -11.76 1.53
N THR A 239 11.69 -11.85 0.55
CA THR A 239 12.04 -12.12 -0.85
C THR A 239 12.37 -10.85 -1.63
N SER A 240 11.78 -9.71 -1.27
CA SER A 240 11.88 -8.49 -2.07
C SER A 240 12.45 -7.30 -1.31
N VAL A 241 11.88 -6.91 -0.16
CA VAL A 241 12.36 -5.72 0.59
C VAL A 241 13.80 -5.88 1.06
N LEU A 242 14.20 -7.08 1.48
CA LEU A 242 15.56 -7.36 1.93
C LEU A 242 16.60 -7.32 0.80
N LYS A 243 16.25 -6.89 -0.41
CA LYS A 243 17.20 -6.73 -1.53
C LYS A 243 17.74 -5.30 -1.60
N TYR A 244 19.01 -5.21 -1.98
CA TYR A 244 19.71 -3.93 -2.10
C TYR A 244 18.98 -2.97 -3.06
N ASN A 245 18.68 -3.41 -4.28
CA ASN A 245 18.09 -2.57 -5.33
C ASN A 245 16.66 -2.13 -4.98
N THR A 246 15.87 -3.03 -4.38
CA THR A 246 14.53 -2.73 -3.87
C THR A 246 14.59 -1.67 -2.77
N MET A 247 15.45 -1.85 -1.75
CA MET A 247 15.60 -0.86 -0.68
C MET A 247 16.17 0.48 -1.18
N ARG A 248 17.06 0.46 -2.19
CA ARG A 248 17.53 1.69 -2.83
C ARG A 248 16.38 2.46 -3.50
N ASN A 249 15.50 1.77 -4.22
CA ASN A 249 14.33 2.39 -4.85
C ASN A 249 13.32 2.88 -3.81
N VAL A 250 13.04 2.11 -2.76
CA VAL A 250 12.19 2.53 -1.63
C VAL A 250 12.67 3.85 -1.03
N LEU A 251 13.97 3.96 -0.74
CA LEU A 251 14.56 5.18 -0.17
C LEU A 251 14.60 6.33 -1.17
N TYR A 252 14.94 6.07 -2.43
CA TYR A 252 14.99 7.09 -3.46
C TYR A 252 13.59 7.65 -3.77
N MET A 253 12.59 6.78 -3.87
CA MET A 253 11.20 7.19 -4.04
C MET A 253 10.75 8.01 -2.82
N ALA A 254 11.00 7.56 -1.58
CA ALA A 254 10.68 8.31 -0.37
C ALA A 254 11.30 9.72 -0.38
N MET A 255 12.54 9.87 -0.85
CA MET A 255 13.17 11.18 -1.02
C MET A 255 12.33 12.09 -1.94
N THR A 256 11.92 11.59 -3.11
CA THR A 256 11.11 12.36 -4.07
C THR A 256 9.69 12.63 -3.58
N GLU A 257 9.10 11.73 -2.77
CA GLU A 257 7.82 11.95 -2.09
C GLU A 257 7.93 13.18 -1.16
N PHE A 258 8.98 13.23 -0.33
CA PHE A 258 9.23 14.35 0.59
C PHE A 258 9.57 15.67 -0.09
N GLU A 259 9.86 15.66 -1.39
CA GLU A 259 10.09 16.87 -2.19
C GLU A 259 8.81 17.35 -2.88
N GLU A 260 7.99 16.40 -3.33
CA GLU A 260 6.72 16.70 -4.00
C GLU A 260 5.63 17.10 -3.01
N LEU A 261 5.46 16.36 -1.91
CA LEU A 261 4.36 16.53 -0.94
C LEU A 261 4.59 17.68 0.07
N VAL A 262 5.58 18.55 -0.18
CA VAL A 262 5.67 19.86 0.51
C VAL A 262 4.66 20.84 -0.10
N LYS A 263 4.14 20.54 -1.29
CA LYS A 263 3.10 21.31 -1.95
C LYS A 263 1.76 21.07 -1.27
N VAL A 264 0.93 22.12 -1.24
CA VAL A 264 -0.44 22.03 -0.76
C VAL A 264 -1.25 21.11 -1.69
N PRO A 265 -2.09 20.20 -1.16
CA PRO A 265 -2.99 19.40 -1.97
C PRO A 265 -3.88 20.25 -2.88
N ASP A 266 -4.23 19.70 -4.04
CA ASP A 266 -5.11 20.37 -5.00
C ASP A 266 -6.57 20.32 -4.52
N TRP A 267 -6.89 21.24 -3.61
CA TRP A 267 -8.22 21.35 -3.01
C TRP A 267 -9.32 21.68 -4.02
N GLU A 268 -8.98 22.38 -5.10
CA GLU A 268 -9.94 22.71 -6.15
C GLU A 268 -10.39 21.45 -6.87
N PHE A 269 -9.45 20.62 -7.32
CA PHE A 269 -9.75 19.34 -7.92
C PHE A 269 -10.55 18.43 -6.98
N MET A 270 -10.12 18.32 -5.71
CA MET A 270 -10.84 17.49 -4.73
C MET A 270 -12.27 17.97 -4.50
N ARG A 271 -12.52 19.29 -4.44
CA ARG A 271 -13.88 19.86 -4.36
C ARG A 271 -14.71 19.54 -5.59
N GLU A 272 -14.13 19.67 -6.78
CA GLU A 272 -14.81 19.36 -8.03
C GLU A 272 -15.25 17.89 -8.08
N LYS A 273 -14.37 16.98 -7.64
CA LYS A 273 -14.58 15.52 -7.70
C LYS A 273 -15.07 14.92 -6.37
N ARG A 274 -15.47 15.71 -5.37
CA ARG A 274 -15.80 15.24 -4.01
C ARG A 274 -16.76 14.05 -3.93
N ASN A 275 -17.74 13.98 -4.83
CA ASN A 275 -18.71 12.87 -4.89
C ASN A 275 -18.12 11.57 -5.48
N ARG A 276 -16.87 11.60 -5.93
CA ARG A 276 -16.13 10.49 -6.55
C ARG A 276 -14.84 10.15 -5.79
N ILE A 277 -14.65 10.73 -4.60
CA ILE A 277 -13.47 10.54 -3.77
C ILE A 277 -13.93 10.16 -2.36
N ALA A 278 -13.21 9.21 -1.77
CA ALA A 278 -13.29 8.91 -0.35
C ALA A 278 -11.91 8.69 0.26
N PHE A 279 -11.80 8.93 1.56
CA PHE A 279 -10.60 8.65 2.33
C PHE A 279 -10.93 7.86 3.61
N LEU A 280 -10.04 6.95 3.96
CA LEU A 280 -10.03 6.25 5.24
C LEU A 280 -8.74 6.59 5.97
N PHE A 281 -8.85 7.19 7.16
CA PHE A 281 -7.73 7.50 8.04
C PHE A 281 -7.64 6.50 9.19
N GLY A 282 -6.46 6.33 9.77
CA GLY A 282 -6.28 5.63 11.06
C GLY A 282 -6.26 6.61 12.23
N GLU A 283 -6.73 6.18 13.40
CA GLU A 283 -6.77 7.04 14.60
C GLU A 283 -5.37 7.46 15.11
N ASP A 284 -4.39 6.55 15.04
CA ASP A 284 -2.98 6.82 15.39
C ASP A 284 -2.05 6.52 14.21
N ASP A 285 -2.29 7.24 13.10
CA ASP A 285 -1.46 7.17 11.91
C ASP A 285 -0.54 8.38 11.80
N HIS A 286 0.75 8.10 11.73
CA HIS A 286 1.79 9.10 11.61
C HIS A 286 2.09 9.53 10.17
N TRP A 287 1.70 8.73 9.18
CA TRP A 287 1.83 9.04 7.77
C TRP A 287 0.59 9.75 7.23
N ALA A 288 -0.57 9.47 7.83
CA ALA A 288 -1.84 10.15 7.57
C ALA A 288 -2.41 10.74 8.87
N PRO A 289 -1.78 11.79 9.43
CA PRO A 289 -2.20 12.34 10.72
C PRO A 289 -3.60 12.96 10.64
N LEU A 290 -4.35 12.93 11.75
CA LEU A 290 -5.73 13.44 11.80
C LEU A 290 -5.86 14.95 11.53
N HIS A 291 -4.78 15.74 11.62
CA HIS A 291 -4.85 17.14 11.17
C HIS A 291 -5.09 17.23 9.65
N MET A 292 -4.61 16.27 8.87
CA MET A 292 -4.89 16.17 7.43
C MET A 292 -6.35 15.79 7.20
N TYR A 293 -6.90 14.88 8.01
CA TYR A 293 -8.35 14.60 8.02
C TYR A 293 -9.15 15.89 8.25
N ASP A 294 -8.80 16.67 9.27
CA ASP A 294 -9.49 17.91 9.61
C ASP A 294 -9.39 18.95 8.48
N GLU A 295 -8.23 19.07 7.85
CA GLU A 295 -8.04 20.00 6.73
C GLU A 295 -8.81 19.55 5.48
N ILE A 296 -8.89 18.25 5.16
CA ILE A 296 -9.73 17.74 4.07
C ILE A 296 -11.21 18.07 4.33
N VAL A 297 -11.72 17.78 5.53
CA VAL A 297 -13.12 18.05 5.90
C VAL A 297 -13.45 19.54 5.76
N LYS A 298 -12.49 20.41 6.11
CA LYS A 298 -12.62 21.85 6.01
C LYS A 298 -12.52 22.37 4.57
N GLN A 299 -11.56 21.88 3.78
CA GLN A 299 -11.28 22.37 2.41
C GLN A 299 -12.19 21.77 1.35
N VAL A 300 -12.75 20.58 1.63
CA VAL A 300 -13.57 19.78 0.71
C VAL A 300 -14.86 19.33 1.42
N PRO A 301 -15.82 20.26 1.66
CA PRO A 301 -17.09 19.89 2.27
C PRO A 301 -17.78 18.75 1.51
N ASP A 302 -18.48 17.88 2.23
CA ASP A 302 -19.25 16.74 1.72
C ASP A 302 -18.45 15.58 1.10
N VAL A 303 -17.11 15.63 1.07
CA VAL A 303 -16.31 14.45 0.69
C VAL A 303 -16.43 13.36 1.75
N VAL A 304 -16.43 12.10 1.32
CA VAL A 304 -16.50 10.97 2.25
C VAL A 304 -15.13 10.81 2.93
N VAL A 305 -15.07 11.05 4.23
CA VAL A 305 -13.86 10.84 5.04
C VAL A 305 -14.23 10.07 6.30
N GLU A 306 -13.66 8.89 6.47
CA GLU A 306 -13.91 8.02 7.62
C GLU A 306 -12.61 7.78 8.41
N VAL A 307 -12.75 7.43 9.69
CA VAL A 307 -11.63 7.12 10.58
C VAL A 307 -11.82 5.70 11.11
N GLU A 308 -10.83 4.85 10.88
CA GLU A 308 -10.69 3.52 11.47
C GLU A 308 -10.34 3.64 12.96
N ARG A 309 -11.07 2.90 13.81
CA ARG A 309 -11.01 2.98 15.29
C ARG A 309 -10.90 1.62 15.98
N GLU A 310 -10.64 0.56 15.22
CA GLU A 310 -10.36 -0.78 15.73
C GLU A 310 -8.87 -0.96 16.12
N GLY A 311 -8.05 0.10 15.97
CA GLY A 311 -6.64 0.10 16.32
C GLY A 311 -5.76 -0.57 15.27
N LEU A 312 -6.18 -0.54 14.00
CA LEU A 312 -5.32 -0.95 12.90
C LEU A 312 -4.18 0.05 12.72
N THR A 313 -3.06 -0.43 12.20
CA THR A 313 -1.90 0.43 11.91
C THR A 313 -1.91 0.83 10.44
N HIS A 314 -1.11 1.85 10.10
CA HIS A 314 -0.80 2.22 8.73
C HIS A 314 -0.41 1.01 7.87
N ALA A 315 0.29 0.03 8.45
CA ALA A 315 0.66 -1.21 7.78
C ALA A 315 -0.44 -2.30 7.88
N PHE A 316 -1.72 -1.94 7.70
CA PHE A 316 -2.85 -2.87 7.86
C PHE A 316 -2.68 -4.15 7.02
N CYS A 317 -2.11 -4.01 5.82
CA CYS A 317 -1.86 -5.08 4.86
C CYS A 317 -0.88 -6.14 5.38
N CYS A 318 -0.07 -5.81 6.39
CA CYS A 318 0.87 -6.75 6.98
C CYS A 318 0.19 -7.78 7.89
N THR A 319 -1.10 -7.63 8.21
CA THR A 319 -1.84 -8.55 9.08
C THR A 319 -3.11 -9.04 8.40
N VAL A 320 -3.46 -10.31 8.58
CA VAL A 320 -4.69 -10.89 8.02
C VAL A 320 -5.93 -10.13 8.52
N ALA A 321 -5.97 -9.78 9.82
CA ALA A 321 -7.09 -9.06 10.41
C ALA A 321 -7.26 -7.65 9.82
N GLY A 322 -6.17 -6.90 9.68
CA GLY A 322 -6.20 -5.56 9.08
C GLY A 322 -6.62 -5.61 7.61
N SER A 323 -6.04 -6.54 6.84
CA SER A 323 -6.40 -6.80 5.44
C SER A 323 -7.90 -7.07 5.27
N ILE A 324 -8.47 -7.99 6.07
CA ILE A 324 -9.89 -8.34 6.01
C ILE A 324 -10.79 -7.15 6.37
N TRP A 325 -10.43 -6.40 7.42
CA TRP A 325 -11.25 -5.28 7.87
C TRP A 325 -11.30 -4.16 6.82
N VAL A 326 -10.14 -3.76 6.30
CA VAL A 326 -10.06 -2.70 5.30
C VAL A 326 -10.71 -3.14 3.98
N ALA A 327 -10.56 -4.40 3.59
CA ALA A 327 -11.25 -4.97 2.43
C ALA A 327 -12.78 -4.89 2.55
N ARG A 328 -13.34 -5.24 3.72
CA ARG A 328 -14.77 -5.10 4.00
C ARG A 328 -15.23 -3.66 3.91
N HIS A 329 -14.49 -2.74 4.53
CA HIS A 329 -14.79 -1.32 4.46
C HIS A 329 -14.83 -0.80 3.01
N VAL A 330 -13.78 -1.11 2.22
CA VAL A 330 -13.70 -0.74 0.80
C VAL A 330 -14.87 -1.33 0.01
N ALA A 331 -15.18 -2.61 0.19
CA ALA A 331 -16.29 -3.26 -0.49
C ALA A 331 -17.65 -2.62 -0.14
N THR A 332 -17.88 -2.30 1.13
CA THR A 332 -19.10 -1.61 1.58
C THR A 332 -19.23 -0.24 0.92
N LEU A 333 -18.13 0.53 0.86
CA LEU A 333 -18.12 1.85 0.26
C LEU A 333 -18.36 1.79 -1.26
N ILE A 334 -17.72 0.87 -1.96
CA ILE A 334 -17.93 0.64 -3.40
C ILE A 334 -19.40 0.28 -3.65
N LYS A 335 -19.96 -0.67 -2.89
CA LYS A 335 -21.37 -1.07 -3.01
C LYS A 335 -22.32 0.09 -2.72
N LYS A 336 -22.03 0.96 -1.75
CA LYS A 336 -22.89 2.11 -1.48
C LYS A 336 -22.92 3.13 -2.63
N THR A 337 -21.83 3.19 -3.42
CA THR A 337 -21.60 4.30 -4.33
C THR A 337 -21.80 3.95 -5.81
N ILE A 338 -21.54 2.70 -6.20
CA ILE A 338 -21.54 2.24 -7.60
C ILE A 338 -22.65 1.22 -7.90
N SER A 339 -23.39 0.74 -6.88
CA SER A 339 -24.45 -0.28 -7.06
C SER A 339 -25.67 0.21 -7.83
#